data_AF-A0A7Z9PS04-F1
#
_entry.id   AF-A0A7Z9PS04-F1
#
_cell.length_a   1.000
_cell.length_b   1.000
_cell.length_c   1.000
_cell.angle_alpha   90.00
_cell.angle_beta   90.00
_cell.angle_gamma   90.00
#
_symmetry.space_group_name_H-M   'P 1'
#
loop_
_entity.id
_entity.type
_entity.pdbx_description
1 polymer ?
#
loop_
_entity_poly.entity_id
_entity_poly.type
_entity_poly.pdbx_seq_one_letter_code
_entity_poly.pdbx_strand_id
1 'polypeptide(L)'
;FFLPLLEQVLEVQPNAAHQALVKMEECCRGEFTLVTQNVDGLHTVAGSKNVAELHGNIRRRRCSNPNCSLEPYYDTTIPKQLPLCPNCGQPLRPDIVLFGEMIPVDPGHRAKRALRTVNLFLAIGTSGTVMPAASFVRSAEYAGALTVEMNLAASGAFQTELLGPAEETLPALVEAGLGY
;
A
#
# COMPACT_ATOMS: atom_id res chain seq x y z
N PHE A 1 -17.08 14.22 -1.75
CA PHE A 1 -16.14 13.89 -0.66
C PHE A 1 -14.76 13.51 -1.20
N PHE A 2 -14.64 12.54 -2.11
CA PHE A 2 -13.31 12.07 -2.59
C PHE A 2 -12.66 12.87 -3.73
N LEU A 3 -13.39 13.81 -4.37
CA LEU A 3 -12.84 14.57 -5.50
C LEU A 3 -11.61 15.41 -5.13
N PRO A 4 -11.61 16.19 -4.02
CA PRO A 4 -10.42 16.94 -3.63
C PRO A 4 -9.21 16.04 -3.34
N LEU A 5 -9.45 14.85 -2.77
CA LEU A 5 -8.38 13.88 -2.51
C LEU A 5 -7.81 13.32 -3.82
N LEU A 6 -8.67 13.03 -4.81
CA LEU A 6 -8.22 12.58 -6.12
C LEU A 6 -7.40 13.69 -6.81
N GLU A 7 -7.86 14.95 -6.78
CA GLU A 7 -7.13 16.10 -7.34
C GLU A 7 -5.72 16.20 -6.71
N GLN A 8 -5.64 16.18 -5.38
CA GLN A 8 -4.35 16.24 -4.67
C GLN A 8 -3.42 15.08 -5.05
N VAL A 9 -3.95 13.85 -5.13
CA VAL A 9 -3.16 12.67 -5.50
C VAL A 9 -2.62 12.75 -6.93
N LEU A 10 -3.34 13.41 -7.83
CA LEU A 10 -2.91 13.58 -9.22
C LEU A 10 -1.81 14.64 -9.38
N GLU A 11 -1.66 15.56 -8.42
CA GLU A 11 -0.65 16.62 -8.45
C GLU A 11 0.69 16.21 -7.83
N VAL A 12 0.72 15.17 -7.00
CA VAL A 12 1.93 14.70 -6.31
C VAL A 12 2.71 13.66 -7.13
N GLN A 13 4.02 13.62 -6.92
CA GLN A 13 4.93 12.66 -7.55
C GLN A 13 5.55 11.72 -6.50
N PRO A 14 5.95 10.49 -6.88
CA PRO A 14 6.66 9.61 -5.97
C PRO A 14 7.97 10.22 -5.47
N ASN A 15 8.25 10.08 -4.17
CA ASN A 15 9.47 10.57 -3.53
C ASN A 15 10.61 9.51 -3.54
N ALA A 16 11.74 9.84 -2.92
CA ALA A 16 12.91 8.97 -2.82
C ALA A 16 12.63 7.62 -2.13
N ALA A 17 11.71 7.56 -1.17
CA ALA A 17 11.32 6.30 -0.52
C ALA A 17 10.63 5.35 -1.50
N HIS A 18 9.73 5.86 -2.35
CA HIS A 18 9.10 5.05 -3.38
C HIS A 18 10.13 4.48 -4.35
N GLN A 19 11.10 5.30 -4.77
CA GLN A 19 12.18 4.87 -5.67
C GLN A 19 13.10 3.83 -5.03
N ALA A 20 13.38 3.95 -3.72
CA ALA A 20 14.15 2.96 -2.98
C ALA A 20 13.46 1.59 -2.95
N LEU A 21 12.14 1.55 -2.79
CA LEU A 21 11.37 0.29 -2.85
C LEU A 21 11.39 -0.35 -4.23
N VAL A 22 11.39 0.43 -5.32
CA VAL A 22 11.56 -0.09 -6.68
C VAL A 22 12.92 -0.79 -6.82
N LYS A 23 14.00 -0.12 -6.39
CA LYS A 23 15.35 -0.71 -6.41
C LYS A 23 15.43 -1.98 -5.56
N MET A 24 14.83 -1.97 -4.36
CA MET A 24 14.78 -3.14 -3.49
C MET A 24 14.05 -4.30 -4.17
N GLU A 25 12.90 -4.06 -4.79
CA GLU A 25 12.13 -5.06 -5.53
C GLU A 25 12.96 -5.72 -6.64
N GLU A 26 13.71 -4.92 -7.41
CA GLU A 26 14.58 -5.41 -8.49
C GLU A 26 15.69 -6.33 -7.96
N CYS A 27 16.24 -6.02 -6.79
CA CYS A 27 17.33 -6.77 -6.18
C CYS A 27 16.87 -8.08 -5.52
N CYS A 28 15.63 -8.14 -5.05
CA CYS A 28 15.05 -9.31 -4.39
C CYS A 28 14.64 -10.45 -5.36
N ARG A 29 14.88 -10.32 -6.68
CA ARG A 29 14.67 -11.39 -7.69
C ARG A 29 13.29 -12.08 -7.62
N GLY A 30 12.25 -11.33 -7.30
CA GLY A 30 10.87 -11.82 -7.18
C GLY A 30 10.44 -12.23 -5.78
N GLU A 31 11.34 -12.24 -4.80
CA GLU A 31 11.05 -12.50 -3.38
C GLU A 31 10.75 -11.20 -2.60
N PHE A 32 9.98 -10.30 -3.21
CA PHE A 32 9.59 -9.03 -2.61
C PHE A 32 8.09 -8.81 -2.80
N THR A 33 7.36 -8.45 -1.76
CA THR A 33 5.95 -8.03 -1.83
C THR A 33 5.79 -6.73 -1.09
N LEU A 34 5.34 -5.70 -1.81
CA LEU A 34 5.01 -4.42 -1.20
C LEU A 34 3.55 -4.41 -0.79
N VAL A 35 3.28 -4.30 0.51
CA VAL A 35 1.93 -4.17 1.03
C VAL A 35 1.71 -2.73 1.47
N THR A 36 0.64 -2.09 0.99
CA THR A 36 0.36 -0.69 1.33
C THR A 36 -1.05 -0.50 1.87
N GLN A 37 -1.15 0.38 2.87
CA GLN A 37 -2.41 0.90 3.40
C GLN A 37 -2.84 2.19 2.67
N ASN A 38 -1.94 2.78 1.89
CA ASN A 38 -2.19 4.01 1.17
C ASN A 38 -3.07 3.73 -0.05
N VAL A 39 -3.83 4.75 -0.46
CA VAL A 39 -4.75 4.67 -1.60
C VAL A 39 -4.30 5.55 -2.78
N ASP A 40 -3.18 6.26 -2.66
CA ASP A 40 -2.69 7.24 -3.64
C ASP A 40 -2.19 6.63 -4.97
N GLY A 41 -1.78 5.36 -4.95
CA GLY A 41 -1.23 4.65 -6.10
C GLY A 41 0.21 5.07 -6.49
N LEU A 42 0.92 5.82 -5.65
CA LEU A 42 2.26 6.34 -5.94
C LEU A 42 3.32 5.25 -6.06
N HIS A 43 3.17 4.11 -5.35
CA HIS A 43 4.07 2.97 -5.54
C HIS A 43 4.02 2.43 -6.97
N THR A 44 2.82 2.27 -7.55
CA THR A 44 2.66 1.84 -8.94
C THR A 44 3.17 2.90 -9.91
N VAL A 45 2.92 4.18 -9.64
CA VAL A 45 3.46 5.30 -10.45
C VAL A 45 4.99 5.33 -10.41
N ALA A 46 5.61 5.01 -9.26
CA ALA A 46 7.06 4.93 -9.12
C ALA A 46 7.68 3.78 -9.92
N GLY A 47 6.91 2.72 -10.21
CA GLY A 47 7.35 1.55 -10.95
C GLY A 47 7.34 0.24 -10.15
N SER A 48 6.84 0.24 -8.91
CA SER A 48 6.71 -1.01 -8.13
C SER A 48 5.70 -1.94 -8.80
N LYS A 49 6.02 -3.24 -8.90
CA LYS A 49 5.24 -4.22 -9.67
C LYS A 49 4.41 -5.13 -8.78
N ASN A 50 4.97 -5.66 -7.70
CA ASN A 50 4.31 -6.58 -6.77
C ASN A 50 3.67 -5.82 -5.59
N VAL A 51 2.68 -4.96 -5.89
CA VAL A 51 1.98 -4.13 -4.89
C VAL A 51 0.64 -4.75 -4.46
N ALA A 52 0.41 -4.91 -3.17
CA ALA A 52 -0.84 -5.35 -2.55
C ALA A 52 -1.48 -4.17 -1.79
N GLU A 53 -2.50 -3.57 -2.41
CA GLU A 53 -3.21 -2.39 -1.89
C GLU A 53 -4.35 -2.81 -0.96
N LEU A 54 -4.10 -2.82 0.35
CA LEU A 54 -5.07 -3.30 1.34
C LEU A 54 -6.34 -2.46 1.40
N HIS A 55 -6.23 -1.16 1.12
CA HIS A 55 -7.34 -0.21 1.22
C HIS A 55 -7.82 0.28 -0.15
N GLY A 56 -7.45 -0.43 -1.23
CA GLY A 56 -7.81 -0.06 -2.60
C GLY A 56 -6.94 1.07 -3.17
N ASN A 57 -7.40 1.68 -4.24
CA ASN A 57 -6.69 2.72 -4.98
C ASN A 57 -7.68 3.78 -5.50
N ILE A 58 -7.43 5.04 -5.15
CA ILE A 58 -8.30 6.16 -5.52
C ILE A 58 -8.33 6.44 -7.03
N ARG A 59 -7.31 5.98 -7.76
CA ARG A 59 -7.21 6.08 -9.23
C ARG A 59 -8.09 5.05 -9.94
N ARG A 60 -8.74 4.14 -9.20
CA ARG A 60 -9.72 3.19 -9.71
C ARG A 60 -11.14 3.57 -9.28
N ARG A 61 -12.13 3.15 -10.07
CA ARG A 61 -13.56 3.27 -9.77
C ARG A 61 -14.18 1.89 -9.60
N ARG A 62 -15.16 1.79 -8.70
CA ARG A 62 -15.99 0.59 -8.50
C ARG A 62 -17.47 0.94 -8.37
N CYS A 63 -18.33 -0.02 -8.64
CA CYS A 63 -19.76 0.14 -8.38
C CYS A 63 -20.06 0.14 -6.88
N SER A 64 -20.98 1.00 -6.43
CA SER A 64 -21.43 1.01 -5.04
C SER A 64 -22.34 -0.18 -4.70
N ASN A 65 -22.86 -0.89 -5.71
CA ASN A 65 -23.60 -2.13 -5.52
C ASN A 65 -22.61 -3.31 -5.41
N PRO A 66 -22.48 -3.97 -4.25
CA PRO A 66 -21.54 -5.06 -4.04
C PRO A 66 -21.88 -6.33 -4.85
N ASN A 67 -23.12 -6.44 -5.34
CA ASN A 67 -23.57 -7.57 -6.18
C ASN A 67 -23.41 -7.29 -7.68
N CYS A 68 -22.85 -6.13 -8.05
CA CYS A 68 -22.60 -5.80 -9.45
C CYS A 68 -21.33 -6.49 -9.95
N SER A 69 -21.37 -7.05 -11.17
CA SER A 69 -20.24 -7.68 -11.84
C SER A 69 -19.24 -6.71 -12.47
N LEU A 70 -19.39 -5.40 -12.25
CA LEU A 70 -18.45 -4.42 -12.76
C LEU A 70 -17.16 -4.47 -11.94
N GLU A 71 -16.11 -5.04 -12.54
CA GLU A 71 -14.77 -5.03 -11.94
C GLU A 71 -14.24 -3.60 -11.79
N PRO A 72 -13.47 -3.32 -10.72
CA PRO A 72 -12.82 -2.03 -10.59
C PRO A 72 -11.88 -1.73 -11.76
N TYR A 73 -11.90 -0.49 -12.24
CA TYR A 73 -11.10 -0.07 -13.40
C TYR A 73 -10.45 1.29 -13.18
N TYR A 74 -9.31 1.54 -13.82
CA TYR A 74 -8.61 2.82 -13.72
C TYR A 74 -9.37 3.92 -14.45
N ASP A 75 -9.66 4.99 -13.72
CA ASP A 75 -10.31 6.19 -14.24
C ASP A 75 -10.13 7.36 -13.27
N THR A 76 -9.16 8.21 -13.62
CA THR A 76 -8.78 9.40 -12.85
C THR A 76 -9.50 10.66 -13.31
N THR A 77 -10.52 10.54 -14.17
CA THR A 77 -11.26 11.70 -14.65
C THR A 77 -11.98 12.36 -13.46
N ILE A 78 -11.97 13.69 -13.35
CA ILE A 78 -12.79 14.39 -12.35
C ILE A 78 -14.22 14.53 -12.91
N PRO A 79 -15.22 13.82 -12.36
CA PRO A 79 -16.56 13.84 -12.92
C PRO A 79 -17.29 15.13 -12.53
N LYS A 80 -17.96 15.76 -13.50
CA LYS A 80 -18.80 16.95 -13.26
C LYS A 80 -20.12 16.64 -12.57
N GLN A 81 -20.57 15.38 -12.65
CA GLN A 81 -21.81 14.86 -12.08
C GLN A 81 -21.56 13.45 -11.53
N LEU A 82 -22.42 12.93 -10.66
CA LEU A 82 -22.27 11.58 -10.10
C LEU A 82 -22.24 10.52 -11.22
N PRO A 83 -21.11 9.83 -11.44
CA PRO A 83 -21.03 8.81 -12.48
C PRO A 83 -21.88 7.59 -12.10
N LEU A 84 -22.59 7.03 -13.08
CA LEU A 84 -23.45 5.86 -12.88
C LEU A 84 -22.80 4.62 -13.50
N CYS A 85 -23.02 3.47 -12.87
CA CYS A 85 -22.50 2.19 -13.32
C CYS A 85 -23.17 1.76 -14.62
N PRO A 86 -22.40 1.42 -15.67
CA PRO A 86 -22.97 0.98 -16.94
C PRO A 86 -23.71 -0.36 -16.84
N ASN A 87 -23.39 -1.20 -15.84
CA ASN A 87 -23.97 -2.53 -15.70
C ASN A 87 -25.30 -2.53 -14.94
N CYS A 88 -25.50 -1.64 -13.96
CA CYS A 88 -26.69 -1.67 -13.10
C CYS A 88 -27.28 -0.30 -12.75
N GLY A 89 -26.73 0.81 -13.27
CA GLY A 89 -27.22 2.16 -13.03
C GLY A 89 -26.92 2.74 -11.64
N GLN A 90 -26.38 1.96 -10.72
CA GLN A 90 -26.03 2.43 -9.37
C GLN A 90 -24.80 3.36 -9.38
N PRO A 91 -24.64 4.27 -8.39
CA PRO A 91 -23.51 5.19 -8.36
C PRO A 91 -22.14 4.48 -8.39
N LEU A 92 -21.22 5.02 -9.20
CA LEU A 92 -19.80 4.69 -9.13
C LEU A 92 -19.14 5.52 -8.03
N ARG A 93 -18.13 4.94 -7.39
CA ARG A 93 -17.31 5.58 -6.36
C ARG A 93 -15.84 5.19 -6.54
N PRO A 94 -14.89 5.90 -5.92
CA PRO A 94 -13.51 5.44 -5.88
C PRO A 94 -13.43 4.03 -5.25
N ASP A 95 -12.52 3.23 -5.79
CA ASP A 95 -12.19 1.89 -5.31
C ASP A 95 -11.30 1.97 -4.07
N ILE A 96 -11.85 2.52 -3.00
CA ILE A 96 -11.20 2.57 -1.69
C ILE A 96 -12.05 1.84 -0.65
N VAL A 97 -11.38 1.25 0.33
CA VAL A 97 -12.00 0.59 1.48
C VAL A 97 -12.33 1.63 2.55
N LEU A 98 -13.59 1.70 2.95
CA LEU A 98 -14.03 2.52 4.08
C LEU A 98 -14.03 1.73 5.38
N PHE A 99 -14.08 2.43 6.51
CA PHE A 99 -14.29 1.78 7.81
C PHE A 99 -15.54 0.91 7.79
N GLY A 100 -15.38 -0.35 8.22
CA GLY A 100 -16.43 -1.36 8.21
C GLY A 100 -16.54 -2.14 6.89
N GLU A 101 -15.85 -1.73 5.82
CA GLU A 101 -15.74 -2.53 4.59
C GLU A 101 -14.63 -3.58 4.72
N MET A 102 -14.79 -4.70 4.03
CA MET A 102 -13.78 -5.76 3.98
C MET A 102 -12.63 -5.36 3.06
N ILE A 103 -11.41 -5.73 3.44
CA ILE A 103 -10.22 -5.65 2.57
C ILE A 103 -10.44 -6.53 1.32
N PRO A 104 -10.03 -6.06 0.12
CA PRO A 104 -10.08 -6.87 -1.10
C PRO A 104 -9.37 -8.21 -0.93
N VAL A 105 -10.02 -9.28 -1.41
CA VAL A 105 -9.59 -10.66 -1.16
C VAL A 105 -8.17 -10.92 -1.67
N ASP A 106 -7.85 -10.51 -2.89
CA ASP A 106 -6.52 -10.77 -3.48
C ASP A 106 -5.38 -10.04 -2.75
N PRO A 107 -5.40 -8.70 -2.56
CA PRO A 107 -4.42 -8.01 -1.74
C PRO A 107 -4.27 -8.61 -0.33
N GLY A 108 -5.37 -8.95 0.32
CA GLY A 108 -5.36 -9.59 1.64
C GLY A 108 -4.69 -10.97 1.63
N HIS A 109 -4.95 -11.79 0.60
CA HIS A 109 -4.31 -13.09 0.42
C HIS A 109 -2.81 -12.96 0.10
N ARG A 110 -2.43 -12.00 -0.75
CA ARG A 110 -1.03 -11.74 -1.08
C ARG A 110 -0.22 -11.31 0.13
N ALA A 111 -0.77 -10.39 0.94
CA ALA A 111 -0.15 -9.99 2.20
C ALA A 111 0.02 -11.16 3.17
N LYS A 112 -1.04 -11.95 3.40
CA LYS A 112 -0.98 -13.15 4.26
C LYS A 112 0.01 -14.19 3.74
N ARG A 113 0.12 -14.38 2.43
CA ARG A 113 1.07 -15.31 1.82
C ARG A 113 2.51 -14.84 2.05
N ALA A 114 2.81 -13.57 1.80
CA ALA A 114 4.13 -13.00 2.03
C ALA A 114 4.56 -13.16 3.50
N LEU A 115 3.66 -12.88 4.45
CA LEU A 115 3.94 -12.99 5.89
C LEU A 115 4.26 -14.40 6.39
N ARG A 116 3.96 -15.46 5.63
CA ARG A 116 4.25 -16.85 6.06
C ARG A 116 5.70 -17.25 5.88
N THR A 117 6.40 -16.62 4.95
CA THR A 117 7.75 -17.02 4.54
C THR A 117 8.72 -15.84 4.54
N VAL A 118 8.28 -14.69 5.06
CA VAL A 118 9.10 -13.47 5.15
C VAL A 118 10.26 -13.69 6.10
N ASN A 119 11.44 -13.21 5.69
CA ASN A 119 12.67 -13.23 6.50
C ASN A 119 13.08 -11.81 6.95
N LEU A 120 12.59 -10.77 6.26
CA LEU A 120 12.73 -9.37 6.60
C LEU A 120 11.39 -8.66 6.42
N PHE A 121 10.85 -8.08 7.49
CA PHE A 121 9.63 -7.28 7.47
C PHE A 121 9.96 -5.83 7.78
N LEU A 122 9.67 -4.94 6.83
CA LEU A 122 9.82 -3.50 6.98
C LEU A 122 8.45 -2.84 7.15
N ALA A 123 8.23 -2.12 8.24
CA ALA A 123 7.09 -1.24 8.42
C ALA A 123 7.55 0.22 8.27
N ILE A 124 7.02 0.92 7.27
CA ILE A 124 7.52 2.24 6.88
C ILE A 124 6.37 3.25 6.99
N GLY A 125 6.56 4.29 7.79
CA GLY A 125 5.63 5.44 7.86
C GLY A 125 4.20 5.09 8.26
N THR A 126 4.01 4.21 9.26
CA THR A 126 2.69 3.82 9.76
C THR A 126 2.57 4.03 11.27
N SER A 127 1.38 4.38 11.76
CA SER A 127 1.13 4.47 13.21
C SER A 127 1.02 3.10 13.89
N GLY A 128 0.89 2.01 13.12
CA GLY A 128 0.74 0.66 13.66
C GLY A 128 -0.57 0.42 14.43
N THR A 129 -1.62 1.21 14.16
CA THR A 129 -2.90 1.13 14.91
C THR A 129 -4.07 0.53 14.13
N VAL A 130 -4.05 0.62 12.79
CA VAL A 130 -5.17 0.18 11.95
C VAL A 130 -5.09 -1.32 11.68
N MET A 131 -6.07 -2.06 12.18
CA MET A 131 -6.19 -3.50 11.95
C MET A 131 -6.78 -3.80 10.57
N PRO A 132 -6.37 -4.90 9.91
CA PRO A 132 -5.45 -5.94 10.38
C PRO A 132 -3.97 -5.63 10.12
N ALA A 133 -3.61 -4.57 9.39
CA ALA A 133 -2.21 -4.31 9.02
C ALA A 133 -1.29 -4.14 10.25
N ALA A 134 -1.79 -3.56 11.33
CA ALA A 134 -1.09 -3.42 12.60
C ALA A 134 -0.63 -4.76 13.22
N SER A 135 -1.26 -5.90 12.89
CA SER A 135 -0.82 -7.22 13.42
C SER A 135 0.22 -7.92 12.54
N PHE A 136 0.63 -7.32 11.42
CA PHE A 136 1.56 -7.96 10.49
C PHE A 136 2.95 -8.13 11.09
N VAL A 137 3.41 -7.20 11.93
CA VAL A 137 4.69 -7.33 12.65
C VAL A 137 4.73 -8.64 13.46
N ARG A 138 3.68 -8.93 14.25
CA ARG A 138 3.59 -10.17 15.02
C ARG A 138 3.58 -11.41 14.12
N SER A 139 2.91 -11.33 12.97
CA SER A 139 2.88 -12.44 12.01
C SER A 139 4.26 -12.71 11.42
N ALA A 140 5.03 -11.66 11.13
CA ALA A 140 6.39 -11.75 10.66
C ALA A 140 7.34 -12.31 11.75
N GLU A 141 7.18 -11.88 13.01
CA GLU A 141 7.92 -12.44 14.14
C GLU A 141 7.66 -13.93 14.31
N TYR A 142 6.40 -14.37 14.20
CA TYR A 142 6.06 -15.80 14.24
C TYR A 142 6.68 -16.60 13.08
N ALA A 143 6.91 -15.96 11.93
CA ALA A 143 7.63 -16.56 10.81
C ALA A 143 9.16 -16.56 11.00
N GLY A 144 9.68 -15.95 12.08
CA GLY A 144 11.10 -15.84 12.36
C GLY A 144 11.80 -14.71 11.58
N ALA A 145 11.05 -13.75 11.05
CA ALA A 145 11.60 -12.62 10.30
C ALA A 145 12.29 -11.61 11.23
N LEU A 146 13.32 -10.95 10.71
CA LEU A 146 13.81 -9.69 11.26
C LEU A 146 12.76 -8.61 11.01
N THR A 147 12.25 -7.96 12.05
CA THR A 147 11.31 -6.84 11.90
C THR A 147 12.01 -5.50 12.13
N VAL A 148 11.76 -4.57 11.22
CA VAL A 148 12.32 -3.21 11.24
C VAL A 148 11.19 -2.20 11.08
N GLU A 149 11.11 -1.25 11.99
CA GLU A 149 10.28 -0.05 11.83
C GLU A 149 11.13 1.09 11.27
N MET A 150 10.56 1.85 10.34
CA MET A 150 11.14 3.08 9.79
C MET A 150 10.09 4.19 9.94
N ASN A 151 10.27 5.05 10.93
CA ASN A 151 9.24 6.00 11.32
C ASN A 151 9.84 7.23 12.01
N LEU A 152 9.06 8.29 12.20
CA LEU A 152 9.54 9.50 12.89
C LEU A 152 9.66 9.31 14.41
N ALA A 153 8.94 8.33 14.96
CA ALA A 153 8.97 7.98 16.38
C ALA A 153 8.89 6.46 16.54
N ALA A 154 9.57 5.95 17.56
CA ALA A 154 9.57 4.53 17.92
C ALA A 154 8.21 4.08 18.46
N SER A 155 7.75 2.92 18.02
CA SER A 155 6.56 2.26 18.56
C SER A 155 6.87 1.34 19.74
N GLY A 156 8.11 0.86 19.85
CA GLY A 156 8.55 -0.19 20.76
C GLY A 156 8.11 -1.60 20.37
N ALA A 157 7.58 -1.79 19.15
CA ALA A 157 6.96 -3.04 18.71
C ALA A 157 7.83 -3.89 17.77
N PHE A 158 9.05 -3.44 17.44
CA PHE A 158 9.93 -4.04 16.43
C PHE A 158 11.30 -4.39 17.02
N GLN A 159 12.02 -5.33 16.40
CA GLN A 159 13.40 -5.65 16.83
C GLN A 159 14.39 -4.54 16.53
N THR A 160 14.17 -3.78 15.46
CA THR A 160 15.00 -2.64 15.07
C THR A 160 14.10 -1.47 14.69
N GLU A 161 14.49 -0.27 15.11
CA GLU A 161 13.76 0.95 14.82
C GLU A 161 14.74 1.98 14.22
N LEU A 162 14.44 2.44 13.01
CA LEU A 162 15.20 3.45 12.29
C LEU A 162 14.39 4.75 12.28
N LEU A 163 14.86 5.72 13.06
CA LEU A 163 14.16 6.97 13.23
C LEU A 163 14.55 8.01 12.18
N GLY A 164 13.56 8.57 11.48
CA GLY A 164 13.76 9.64 10.52
C GLY A 164 12.77 9.61 9.36
N PRO A 165 12.84 10.59 8.44
CA PRO A 165 12.03 10.61 7.23
C PRO A 165 12.28 9.36 6.39
N ALA A 166 11.21 8.81 5.80
CA ALA A 166 11.32 7.63 4.93
C ALA A 166 12.14 7.95 3.67
N GLU A 167 12.11 9.19 3.21
CA GLU A 167 12.86 9.71 2.07
C GLU A 167 14.38 9.70 2.28
N GLU A 168 14.84 9.58 3.53
CA GLU A 168 16.26 9.56 3.88
C GLU A 168 16.68 8.17 4.37
N THR A 169 15.92 7.61 5.32
CA THR A 169 16.27 6.36 5.98
C THR A 169 16.17 5.15 5.07
N LEU A 170 15.16 5.09 4.19
CA LEU A 170 14.94 3.94 3.32
C LEU A 170 15.95 3.84 2.17
N PRO A 171 16.29 4.92 1.43
CA PRO A 171 17.39 4.88 0.48
C PRO A 171 18.72 4.44 1.12
N ALA A 172 19.06 4.98 2.29
CA ALA A 172 20.29 4.62 2.99
C ALA A 172 20.35 3.13 3.35
N LEU A 173 19.24 2.55 3.83
CA LEU A 173 19.12 1.12 4.12
C LEU A 173 19.31 0.27 2.85
N VAL A 174 18.65 0.67 1.75
CA VAL A 174 18.75 -0.03 0.47
C VAL A 174 20.19 0.03 -0.06
N GLU A 175 20.83 1.19 -0.04
CA GLU A 175 22.21 1.34 -0.51
C GLU A 175 23.20 0.51 0.30
N ALA A 176 23.10 0.52 1.63
CA ALA A 176 23.94 -0.28 2.51
C ALA A 176 23.74 -1.81 2.29
N GLY A 177 22.50 -2.25 2.09
CA GLY A 177 22.18 -3.66 1.83
C GLY A 177 22.64 -4.15 0.44
N LEU A 178 22.79 -3.24 -0.53
CA LEU A 178 23.27 -3.52 -1.87
C LEU A 178 24.80 -3.47 -2.01
N GLY A 179 25.52 -3.12 -0.94
CA GLY A 179 26.98 -3.19 -0.88
C GLY A 179 27.71 -2.05 -1.60
N TYR A 180 27.14 -0.84 -1.60
CA TYR A 180 27.85 0.39 -2.00
C TYR A 180 28.59 1.04 -0.83
#